data_AF-A0A7D9D3B9-F1
#
_entry.id   AF-A0A7D9D3B9-F1
#
_cell.length_a   1.000
_cell.length_b   1.000
_cell.length_c   1.000
_cell.angle_alpha   90.00
_cell.angle_beta   90.00
_cell.angle_gamma   90.00
#
_symmetry.space_group_name_H-M   'P 1'
#
loop_
_entity.id
_entity.type
_entity.pdbx_description
1 polymer ?
#
loop_
_entity_poly.entity_id
_entity_poly.type
_entity_poly.pdbx_seq_one_letter_code
_entity_poly.pdbx_strand_id
1 'polypeptide(L)'
;ARERERYDNFADLYAVINTLQQLEKAYIRDCVTPKEYTGACSKLLVQYKAAFRQVKGDEFPTVDAFVRKYRLDCPAALERIKEDRPITIKDDKGNTSKCIADIVSLFITLMDKLKLKFRAKDDIHPELRDLVDTMNRLSMIPTDFEGKQKINEWLTT
;
A
#
# COMPACT_ATOMS: atom_id res chain seq x y z
N ALA A 1 15.24 34.91 11.67
CA ALA A 1 15.37 33.95 10.56
C ALA A 1 14.99 32.53 11.01
N ARG A 2 15.77 31.91 11.90
CA ARG A 2 15.55 30.52 12.38
C ARG A 2 14.19 30.25 13.02
N GLU A 3 13.66 31.19 13.81
CA GLU A 3 12.33 31.02 14.42
C GLU A 3 11.19 31.10 13.39
N ARG A 4 11.34 31.97 12.38
CA ARG A 4 10.38 32.10 11.29
C ARG A 4 10.30 30.80 10.48
N GLU A 5 11.46 30.29 10.06
CA GLU A 5 11.58 29.01 9.36
C GLU A 5 10.98 27.85 10.16
N ARG A 6 11.16 27.83 11.49
CA ARG A 6 10.53 26.83 12.36
C ARG A 6 9.01 26.90 12.28
N TYR A 7 8.41 28.09 12.36
CA TYR A 7 6.96 28.24 12.26
C TYR A 7 6.43 27.99 10.84
N ASP A 8 7.22 28.29 9.80
CA ASP A 8 6.89 27.94 8.42
C ASP A 8 6.81 26.40 8.29
N ASN A 9 7.77 25.66 8.86
CA ASN A 9 7.72 24.18 8.88
C ASN A 9 6.52 23.63 9.67
N PHE A 10 6.15 24.28 10.78
CA PHE A 10 4.95 23.89 11.54
C PHE A 10 3.67 24.15 10.73
N ALA A 11 3.60 25.28 10.03
CA ALA A 11 2.47 25.63 9.18
C ALA A 11 2.32 24.63 8.02
N ASP A 12 3.43 24.23 7.39
CA ASP A 12 3.43 23.23 6.33
C ASP A 12 2.94 21.86 6.83
N LEU A 13 3.44 21.39 7.97
CA LEU A 13 2.97 20.14 8.57
C LEU A 13 1.47 20.21 8.92
N TYR A 14 1.03 21.32 9.52
CA TYR A 14 -0.37 21.57 9.84
C TYR A 14 -1.24 21.49 8.59
N ALA A 15 -0.85 22.20 7.53
CA ALA A 15 -1.57 22.27 6.28
C ALA A 15 -1.70 20.89 5.62
N VAL A 16 -0.63 20.10 5.60
CA VAL A 16 -0.64 18.75 5.02
C VAL A 16 -1.57 17.83 5.81
N ILE A 17 -1.50 17.81 7.14
CA ILE A 17 -2.38 16.97 7.99
C ILE A 17 -3.85 17.34 7.79
N ASN A 18 -4.17 18.64 7.81
CA ASN A 18 -5.55 19.10 7.61
C ASN A 18 -6.05 18.80 6.19
N THR A 19 -5.20 18.93 5.17
CA THR A 19 -5.56 18.59 3.79
C THR A 19 -5.86 17.10 3.66
N LEU A 20 -5.02 16.23 4.27
CA LEU A 20 -5.27 14.79 4.31
C LEU A 20 -6.60 14.47 5.00
N GLN A 21 -6.91 15.13 6.11
CA GLN A 21 -8.18 14.97 6.82
C GLN A 21 -9.39 15.33 5.94
N GLN A 22 -9.32 16.42 5.18
CA GLN A 22 -10.40 16.80 4.27
C GLN A 22 -10.52 15.84 3.09
N LEU A 23 -9.39 15.33 2.56
CA LEU A 23 -9.40 14.33 1.49
C LEU A 23 -10.09 13.03 1.94
N GLU A 24 -9.78 12.53 3.15
CA GLU A 24 -10.46 11.36 3.72
C GLU A 24 -11.97 11.59 3.84
N LYS A 25 -12.38 12.75 4.36
CA LYS A 25 -13.81 13.10 4.49
C LYS A 25 -14.49 13.22 3.13
N ALA A 26 -13.83 13.80 2.13
CA ALA A 26 -14.36 13.93 0.79
C ALA A 26 -14.57 12.56 0.13
N TYR A 27 -13.63 11.63 0.32
CA TYR A 27 -13.77 10.26 -0.16
C TYR A 27 -14.92 9.50 0.54
N ILE A 28 -15.05 9.62 1.87
CA ILE A 28 -16.17 9.02 2.63
C ILE A 28 -17.53 9.55 2.14
N ARG A 29 -17.59 10.81 1.71
CA ARG A 29 -18.79 11.46 1.16
C ARG A 29 -18.97 11.24 -0.34
N ASP A 30 -18.20 10.34 -0.94
CA ASP A 30 -18.24 10.02 -2.36
C ASP A 30 -18.08 11.25 -3.29
N CYS A 31 -17.33 12.25 -2.83
CA CYS A 31 -17.07 13.49 -3.58
C CYS A 31 -15.86 13.40 -4.51
N VAL A 32 -15.08 12.32 -4.44
CA VAL A 32 -13.83 12.12 -5.17
C VAL A 32 -13.75 10.67 -5.62
N THR A 33 -13.34 10.43 -6.86
CA THR A 33 -13.24 9.06 -7.38
C THR A 33 -12.12 8.27 -6.69
N PRO A 34 -12.19 6.93 -6.63
CA PRO A 34 -11.13 6.10 -6.04
C PRO A 34 -9.74 6.34 -6.65
N LYS A 35 -9.67 6.57 -7.95
CA LYS A 35 -8.40 6.82 -8.67
C LYS A 35 -7.77 8.14 -8.25
N GLU A 36 -8.55 9.22 -8.21
CA GLU A 36 -8.09 10.54 -7.80
C GLU A 36 -7.69 10.56 -6.33
N TYR A 37 -8.52 9.97 -5.47
CA TYR A 37 -8.23 9.82 -4.04
C TYR A 37 -6.91 9.08 -3.81
N THR A 38 -6.69 7.94 -4.47
CA THR A 38 -5.48 7.13 -4.28
C THR A 38 -4.21 7.90 -4.65
N GLY A 39 -4.24 8.62 -5.78
CA GLY A 39 -3.12 9.44 -6.22
C GLY A 39 -2.84 10.62 -5.28
N ALA A 40 -3.88 11.35 -4.88
CA ALA A 40 -3.77 12.49 -3.97
C ALA A 40 -3.31 12.07 -2.57
N CYS A 41 -3.88 11.00 -2.01
CA CYS A 41 -3.54 10.49 -0.70
C CYS A 41 -2.08 10.00 -0.65
N SER A 42 -1.63 9.27 -1.67
CA SER A 42 -0.23 8.80 -1.76
C SER A 42 0.75 9.98 -1.77
N LYS A 43 0.44 11.03 -2.54
CA LYS A 43 1.27 12.25 -2.58
C LYS A 43 1.29 12.97 -1.23
N LEU A 44 0.15 13.14 -0.58
CA LEU A 44 0.04 13.79 0.73
C LEU A 44 0.78 13.01 1.82
N LEU A 45 0.77 11.68 1.81
CA LEU A 45 1.52 10.84 2.75
C LEU A 45 3.04 11.03 2.61
N VAL A 46 3.54 11.15 1.36
CA VAL A 46 4.96 11.47 1.10
C VAL A 46 5.31 12.88 1.60
N GLN A 47 4.47 13.86 1.31
CA GLN A 47 4.64 15.24 1.77
C GLN A 47 4.61 15.34 3.30
N TYR A 48 3.70 14.61 3.96
CA TYR A 48 3.62 14.52 5.40
C TYR A 48 4.93 13.99 6.00
N LYS A 49 5.49 12.91 5.45
CA LYS A 49 6.77 12.36 5.92
C LYS A 49 7.90 13.38 5.81
N ALA A 50 7.96 14.14 4.73
CA ALA A 50 8.95 15.20 4.54
C ALA A 50 8.75 16.37 5.52
N ALA A 51 7.51 16.86 5.67
CA ALA A 51 7.17 17.93 6.61
C ALA A 51 7.43 17.52 8.06
N PHE A 52 7.02 16.31 8.46
CA PHE A 52 7.21 15.83 9.82
C PHE A 52 8.69 15.66 10.18
N ARG A 53 9.55 15.26 9.23
CA ARG A 53 11.01 15.22 9.46
C ARG A 53 11.61 16.58 9.81
N GLN A 54 11.07 17.67 9.29
CA GLN A 54 11.53 19.03 9.59
C GLN A 54 11.04 19.53 10.95
N VAL A 55 9.93 18.99 11.44
CA VAL A 55 9.31 19.34 12.73
C VAL A 55 9.75 18.41 13.87
N LYS A 56 10.18 17.19 13.56
CA LYS A 56 10.55 16.17 14.52
C LYS A 56 11.72 16.64 15.40
N GLY A 57 11.51 16.60 16.70
CA GLY A 57 12.49 16.98 17.71
C GLY A 57 11.95 16.70 19.11
N ASP A 58 12.61 17.23 20.13
CA ASP A 58 12.23 16.97 21.53
C ASP A 58 10.81 17.48 21.87
N GLU A 59 10.38 18.59 21.25
CA GLU A 59 9.02 19.13 21.44
C GLU A 59 7.94 18.27 20.76
N PHE A 60 8.26 17.67 19.61
CA PHE A 60 7.34 16.90 18.78
C PHE A 60 7.95 15.56 18.34
N PRO A 61 8.08 14.59 19.27
CA PRO A 61 8.66 13.29 18.95
C PRO A 61 7.73 12.45 18.05
N THR A 62 6.41 12.66 18.16
CA THR A 62 5.36 11.98 17.41
C THR A 62 4.37 12.98 16.82
N VAL A 63 3.64 12.55 15.78
CA VAL A 63 2.57 13.36 15.19
C VAL A 63 1.44 13.63 16.19
N ASP A 64 1.14 12.68 17.09
CA ASP A 64 0.16 12.86 18.15
C ASP A 64 0.49 14.03 19.08
N ALA A 65 1.77 14.23 19.40
CA ALA A 65 2.22 15.36 20.21
C ALA A 65 1.93 16.69 19.52
N PHE A 66 2.20 16.78 18.21
CA PHE A 66 1.93 17.97 17.40
C PHE A 66 0.43 18.25 17.30
N VAL A 67 -0.36 17.23 16.95
CA VAL A 67 -1.82 17.32 16.82
C VAL A 67 -2.47 17.76 18.14
N ARG A 68 -2.01 17.22 19.27
CA ARG A 68 -2.50 17.61 20.60
C ARG A 68 -2.13 19.05 20.95
N LYS A 69 -0.88 19.46 20.70
CA LYS A 69 -0.40 20.82 21.01
C LYS A 69 -1.20 21.89 20.26
N TYR A 70 -1.46 21.66 18.98
CA TYR A 70 -2.16 22.60 18.10
C TYR A 70 -3.66 22.33 17.97
N ARG A 71 -4.20 21.37 18.74
CA ARG A 71 -5.63 21.00 18.80
C ARG A 71 -6.23 20.67 17.42
N LEU A 72 -5.51 19.90 16.61
CA LEU A 72 -6.02 19.42 15.34
C LEU A 72 -6.99 18.26 15.59
N ASP A 73 -8.24 18.38 15.13
CA ASP A 73 -9.20 17.28 15.10
C ASP A 73 -9.11 16.53 13.76
N CYS A 74 -8.15 15.61 13.68
CA CYS A 74 -7.79 14.91 12.43
C CYS A 74 -7.75 13.37 12.57
N PRO A 75 -8.79 12.71 13.10
CA PRO A 75 -8.76 11.26 13.35
C PRO A 75 -8.58 10.41 12.09
N ALA A 76 -9.18 10.80 10.95
CA ALA A 76 -9.05 10.04 9.71
C ALA A 76 -7.64 10.18 9.10
N ALA A 77 -7.07 11.37 9.14
CA ALA A 77 -5.69 11.59 8.73
C ALA A 77 -4.69 10.82 9.60
N LEU A 78 -4.90 10.75 10.91
CA LEU A 78 -4.03 10.01 11.82
C LEU A 78 -4.04 8.51 11.55
N GLU A 79 -5.22 7.91 11.34
CA GLU A 79 -5.30 6.50 10.93
C GLU A 79 -4.60 6.28 9.59
N ARG A 80 -4.81 7.18 8.62
CA ARG A 80 -4.17 7.09 7.31
C ARG A 80 -2.65 7.19 7.37
N ILE A 81 -2.13 8.08 8.22
CA ILE A 81 -0.70 8.24 8.50
C ILE A 81 -0.12 6.99 9.16
N LYS A 82 -0.87 6.39 10.09
CA LYS A 82 -0.46 5.16 10.81
C LYS A 82 -0.41 3.95 9.88
N GLU A 83 -1.34 3.84 8.94
CA GLU A 83 -1.35 2.79 7.91
C GLU A 83 -0.32 3.04 6.79
N ASP A 84 0.11 4.29 6.60
CA ASP A 84 1.04 4.76 5.56
C ASP A 84 0.63 4.38 4.12
N ARG A 85 -0.68 4.27 3.86
CA ARG A 85 -1.25 3.96 2.54
C ARG A 85 -2.70 4.40 2.40
N PRO A 86 -3.18 4.76 1.19
CA PRO A 86 -4.60 5.04 0.91
C PRO A 86 -5.52 3.86 1.25
N ILE A 87 -6.78 4.13 1.62
CA ILE A 87 -7.75 3.07 2.02
C ILE A 87 -8.07 2.09 0.88
N THR A 88 -7.92 2.56 -0.35
CA THR A 88 -8.14 1.81 -1.58
C THR A 88 -7.06 0.76 -1.81
N ILE A 89 -5.87 0.93 -1.22
CA ILE A 89 -4.78 -0.03 -1.31
C ILE A 89 -4.91 -0.99 -0.12
N LYS A 90 -5.42 -2.19 -0.41
CA LYS A 90 -5.44 -3.29 0.55
C LYS A 90 -4.01 -3.81 0.71
N ASP A 91 -3.61 -4.00 1.96
CA ASP A 91 -2.37 -4.68 2.31
C ASP A 91 -2.59 -6.19 2.33
N ASP A 92 -1.59 -6.93 1.87
CA ASP A 92 -1.51 -8.39 2.06
C ASP A 92 -1.15 -8.74 3.53
N LYS A 93 -1.31 -7.79 4.46
CA LYS A 93 -0.95 -7.84 5.88
C LYS A 93 0.54 -8.12 6.11
N GLY A 94 1.42 -7.52 5.30
CA GLY A 94 2.85 -7.82 5.36
C GLY A 94 3.24 -9.19 4.82
N ASN A 95 2.31 -9.98 4.25
CA ASN A 95 2.64 -11.23 3.56
C ASN A 95 3.17 -11.00 2.15
N THR A 96 3.39 -9.78 1.70
CA THR A 96 3.86 -9.49 0.35
C THR A 96 5.17 -10.22 0.03
N SER A 97 6.20 -10.07 0.87
CA SER A 97 7.49 -10.76 0.66
C SER A 97 7.34 -12.28 0.71
N LYS A 98 6.46 -12.78 1.57
CA LYS A 98 6.12 -14.21 1.65
C LYS A 98 5.42 -14.69 0.38
N CYS A 99 4.41 -13.96 -0.11
CA CYS A 99 3.69 -14.30 -1.33
C CYS A 99 4.62 -14.25 -2.55
N ILE A 100 5.53 -13.28 -2.63
CA ILE A 100 6.56 -13.24 -3.68
C ILE A 100 7.44 -14.49 -3.60
N ALA A 101 7.94 -14.83 -2.42
CA ALA A 101 8.76 -16.03 -2.23
C ALA A 101 8.00 -17.32 -2.60
N ASP A 102 6.75 -17.45 -2.18
CA ASP A 102 5.86 -18.58 -2.49
C ASP A 102 5.64 -18.68 -4.02
N ILE A 103 5.32 -17.57 -4.70
CA ILE A 103 5.12 -17.52 -6.16
C ILE A 103 6.38 -17.95 -6.90
N VAL A 104 7.54 -17.40 -6.51
CA VAL A 104 8.84 -17.74 -7.13
C VAL A 104 9.14 -19.23 -6.93
N SER A 105 8.93 -19.74 -5.71
CA SER A 105 9.12 -21.16 -5.40
C SER A 105 8.22 -22.04 -6.27
N LEU A 106 6.92 -21.73 -6.37
CA LEU A 106 5.96 -22.50 -7.18
C LEU A 106 6.32 -22.51 -8.66
N PHE A 107 6.79 -21.38 -9.21
CA PHE A 107 7.29 -21.33 -10.58
C PHE A 107 8.51 -22.24 -10.80
N ILE A 108 9.49 -22.21 -9.88
CA ILE A 108 10.67 -23.07 -9.96
C ILE A 108 10.24 -24.55 -9.91
N THR A 109 9.38 -24.91 -8.95
CA THR A 109 8.85 -26.27 -8.81
C THR A 109 8.12 -26.75 -10.06
N LEU A 110 7.23 -25.94 -10.63
CA LEU A 110 6.52 -26.26 -11.87
C LEU A 110 7.49 -26.45 -13.04
N MET A 111 8.44 -25.54 -13.22
CA MET A 111 9.46 -25.66 -14.29
C MET A 111 10.29 -26.93 -14.14
N ASP A 112 10.68 -27.30 -12.91
CA ASP A 112 11.50 -28.48 -12.68
C ASP A 112 10.71 -29.78 -12.88
N LYS A 113 9.43 -29.83 -12.48
CA LYS A 113 8.53 -30.95 -12.84
C LYS A 113 8.45 -31.16 -14.35
N LEU A 114 8.31 -30.08 -15.13
CA LEU A 114 8.27 -30.16 -16.58
C LEU A 114 9.60 -30.65 -17.18
N LYS A 115 10.75 -30.18 -16.66
CA LYS A 115 12.08 -30.66 -17.09
C LYS A 115 12.29 -32.15 -16.78
N LEU A 116 11.78 -32.61 -15.65
CA LEU A 116 11.79 -34.02 -15.24
C LEU A 116 10.76 -34.89 -15.99
N LYS A 117 10.04 -34.31 -16.96
CA LYS A 117 9.03 -34.97 -17.80
C LYS A 117 7.82 -35.50 -17.04
N PHE A 118 7.48 -34.91 -15.90
CA PHE A 118 6.14 -35.06 -15.35
C PHE A 118 5.16 -34.46 -16.36
N ARG A 119 4.20 -35.28 -16.82
CA ARG A 119 3.24 -34.92 -17.89
C ARG A 119 1.80 -35.26 -17.52
N ALA A 120 1.59 -36.01 -16.43
CA ALA A 120 0.23 -36.31 -15.99
C ALA A 120 -0.40 -35.05 -15.39
N LYS A 121 -1.71 -34.88 -15.62
CA LYS A 121 -2.47 -33.76 -15.08
C LYS A 121 -2.36 -33.69 -13.56
N ASP A 122 -2.48 -34.85 -12.90
CA ASP A 122 -2.44 -34.96 -11.44
C ASP A 122 -1.08 -34.56 -10.85
N ASP A 123 -0.01 -34.62 -11.64
CA ASP A 123 1.34 -34.22 -11.20
C ASP A 123 1.60 -32.72 -11.29
N ILE A 124 0.82 -31.96 -12.08
CA ILE A 124 1.12 -30.54 -12.39
C ILE A 124 -0.01 -29.62 -11.91
N HIS A 125 -1.25 -30.08 -12.00
CA HIS A 125 -2.43 -29.29 -11.72
C HIS A 125 -2.50 -28.77 -10.27
N PRO A 126 -2.09 -29.52 -9.23
CA PRO A 126 -2.09 -29.00 -7.85
C PRO A 126 -1.21 -27.75 -7.69
N GLU A 127 0.05 -27.80 -8.14
CA GLU A 127 0.97 -26.67 -8.02
C GLU A 127 0.55 -25.48 -8.90
N LEU A 128 -0.05 -25.76 -10.05
CA LEU A 128 -0.57 -24.71 -10.93
C LEU A 128 -1.75 -23.98 -10.29
N ARG A 129 -2.65 -24.71 -9.61
CA ARG A 129 -3.75 -24.11 -8.83
C ARG A 129 -3.21 -23.27 -7.67
N ASP A 130 -2.26 -23.81 -6.91
CA ASP A 130 -1.63 -23.08 -5.80
C ASP A 130 -0.93 -21.80 -6.28
N LEU A 131 -0.31 -21.83 -7.48
CA LEU A 131 0.29 -20.65 -8.11
C LEU A 131 -0.75 -19.58 -8.44
N VAL A 132 -1.88 -19.96 -9.06
CA VAL A 132 -2.99 -19.02 -9.36
C VAL A 132 -3.51 -18.37 -8.08
N ASP A 133 -3.79 -19.16 -7.06
CA ASP A 133 -4.35 -18.67 -5.81
C ASP A 133 -3.37 -17.73 -5.08
N THR A 134 -2.08 -18.09 -5.07
CA THR A 134 -1.03 -17.26 -4.47
C THR A 134 -0.83 -15.95 -5.23
N MET A 135 -0.88 -15.98 -6.57
CA MET A 135 -0.82 -14.76 -7.40
C MET A 135 -2.04 -13.87 -7.25
N ASN A 136 -3.23 -14.45 -7.02
CA ASN A 136 -4.45 -13.69 -6.76
C ASN A 136 -4.45 -13.03 -5.37
N ARG A 137 -3.76 -13.63 -4.41
CA ARG A 137 -3.56 -13.05 -3.07
C ARG A 137 -2.59 -11.87 -3.07
N LEU A 138 -1.67 -11.80 -4.03
CA LEU A 138 -0.68 -10.73 -4.12
C LEU A 138 -1.30 -9.48 -4.77
N SER A 139 -1.69 -8.51 -3.95
CA SER A 139 -2.42 -7.29 -4.34
C SER A 139 -1.65 -6.35 -5.27
N MET A 140 -0.31 -6.44 -5.29
CA MET A 140 0.52 -5.64 -6.22
C MET A 140 0.44 -6.11 -7.67
N ILE A 141 -0.02 -7.35 -7.95
CA ILE A 141 -0.13 -7.84 -9.32
C ILE A 141 -1.46 -7.33 -9.90
N PRO A 142 -1.42 -6.47 -10.94
CA PRO A 142 -2.62 -5.97 -11.61
C PRO A 142 -3.55 -7.11 -12.06
N THR A 143 -4.86 -6.85 -12.09
CA THR A 143 -5.86 -7.84 -12.51
C THR A 143 -5.75 -8.20 -13.99
N ASP A 144 -5.22 -7.29 -14.81
CA ASP A 144 -5.00 -7.42 -16.25
C ASP A 144 -3.58 -7.90 -16.60
N PHE A 145 -2.79 -8.33 -15.60
CA PHE A 145 -1.46 -8.85 -15.84
C PHE A 145 -1.49 -10.10 -16.75
N GLU A 146 -0.82 -10.03 -17.90
CA GLU A 146 -0.78 -11.12 -18.91
C GLU A 146 -0.38 -12.48 -18.30
N GLY A 147 0.55 -12.48 -17.35
CA GLY A 147 0.97 -13.72 -16.67
C GLY A 147 -0.18 -14.39 -15.90
N LYS A 148 -1.08 -13.62 -15.26
CA LYS A 148 -2.26 -14.19 -14.59
C LYS A 148 -3.21 -14.82 -15.61
N GLN A 149 -3.36 -14.23 -16.78
CA GLN A 149 -4.23 -14.76 -17.83
C GLN A 149 -3.70 -16.11 -18.35
N LYS A 150 -2.40 -16.18 -18.71
CA LYS A 150 -1.78 -17.42 -19.20
C LYS A 150 -1.84 -18.58 -18.22
N ILE A 151 -1.59 -18.33 -16.94
CA ILE A 151 -1.61 -19.40 -15.92
C ILE A 151 -3.03 -19.91 -15.71
N ASN A 152 -4.03 -19.03 -15.75
CA ASN A 152 -5.44 -19.45 -15.72
C ASN A 152 -5.80 -20.29 -16.95
N GLU A 153 -5.35 -19.91 -18.15
CA GLU A 153 -5.54 -20.72 -19.36
C GLU A 153 -4.94 -22.13 -19.21
N TRP A 154 -3.71 -22.22 -18.70
CA TRP A 154 -3.05 -23.50 -18.41
C TRP A 154 -3.81 -24.35 -17.41
N LEU A 155 -4.39 -23.73 -16.37
CA LEU A 155 -5.16 -24.44 -15.35
C LEU A 155 -6.48 -25.02 -15.90
N THR A 156 -7.07 -24.33 -16.87
CA THR A 156 -8.33 -24.75 -17.52
C THR A 156 -8.16 -25.78 -18.64
N THR A 157 -6.91 -26.09 -19.01
CA THR A 157 -6.58 -27.10 -20.04
C THR A 157 -6.65 -28.53 -19.49
#